data_AF-A0A968ZAG1-F1
#
_entry.id   AF-A0A968ZAG1-F1
#
_cell.length_a   1.000
_cell.length_b   1.000
_cell.length_c   1.000
_cell.angle_alpha   90.00
_cell.angle_beta   90.00
_cell.angle_gamma   90.00
#
_symmetry.space_group_name_H-M   'P 1'
#
loop_
_entity.id
_entity.type
_entity.pdbx_description
1 polymer ?
#
loop_
_entity_poly.entity_id
_entity_poly.type
_entity_poly.pdbx_seq_one_letter_code
_entity_poly.pdbx_strand_id
1 'polypeptide(L)'
;MAVLSAAAKWQPFLDPPQVCDVDDVDYQPKERWVDQLLQCKSSAFAFWPNYRKQLGITKRSDLVTIGVPEEIMSPQSTLSRLEPLPFEICALGAVFFDEWIAADYRRWGFSRSHISHGWGCAFRGAGHDRLVSRRWLDFGPWRVLRLPKDTTFIQFHDLAITDPAEAYEQAKAGHERMGNSAIGGYIQWHIDSLLEHAGQGLYSPDEKLLRVVVGFGNEVKQSEMLCNAALRLHHRTAPSSTPVERVAYVFVDEPDARAHLHELWLRELECWVADDKGLRRLDLDYHPVPDPPAWVKRLDGG
;
A
#
# COMPACT_ATOMS: atom_id res chain seq x y z
N MET A 1 -5.37 -4.57 -18.22
CA MET A 1 -5.18 -4.97 -19.65
C MET A 1 -3.98 -4.31 -20.30
N ALA A 2 -3.88 -2.98 -20.36
CA ALA A 2 -2.76 -2.29 -21.01
C ALA A 2 -1.37 -2.67 -20.43
N VAL A 3 -1.29 -2.89 -19.11
CA VAL A 3 -0.07 -3.37 -18.44
C VAL A 3 0.38 -4.74 -18.98
N LEU A 4 -0.53 -5.71 -19.11
CA LEU A 4 -0.21 -7.05 -19.61
C LEU A 4 0.37 -6.97 -21.03
N SER A 5 -0.29 -6.25 -21.92
CA SER A 5 0.15 -6.09 -23.31
C SER A 5 1.48 -5.33 -23.43
N ALA A 6 1.76 -4.40 -22.52
CA ALA A 6 3.04 -3.70 -22.47
C ALA A 6 4.16 -4.61 -21.92
N ALA A 7 3.88 -5.37 -20.86
CA ALA A 7 4.82 -6.31 -20.25
C ALA A 7 5.19 -7.45 -21.21
N ALA A 8 4.24 -7.98 -21.98
CA ALA A 8 4.50 -9.03 -22.98
C ALA A 8 5.50 -8.62 -24.08
N LYS A 9 5.82 -7.33 -24.21
CA LYS A 9 6.83 -6.81 -25.15
C LYS A 9 8.23 -6.74 -24.53
N TRP A 10 8.40 -7.13 -23.28
CA TRP A 10 9.71 -7.14 -22.63
C TRP A 10 10.54 -8.31 -23.15
N GLN A 11 11.86 -8.10 -23.22
CA GLN A 11 12.84 -9.09 -23.69
C GLN A 11 12.70 -10.50 -23.07
N PRO A 12 12.31 -10.71 -21.79
CA PRO A 12 12.08 -12.05 -21.25
C PRO A 12 10.82 -12.77 -21.77
N PHE A 13 9.91 -12.07 -22.47
CA PHE A 13 8.61 -12.59 -22.90
C PHE A 13 8.40 -12.56 -24.42
N LEU A 14 9.45 -12.26 -25.20
CA LEU A 14 9.36 -12.21 -26.66
C LEU A 14 9.14 -13.60 -27.27
N ASP A 15 9.73 -14.63 -26.68
CA ASP A 15 9.49 -16.03 -27.05
C ASP A 15 8.17 -16.51 -26.45
N PRO A 16 7.42 -17.38 -27.15
CA PRO A 16 6.18 -17.92 -26.61
C PRO A 16 6.42 -18.70 -25.30
N PRO A 17 5.45 -18.69 -24.38
CA PRO A 17 5.54 -19.47 -23.14
C PRO A 17 5.59 -20.98 -23.44
N GLN A 18 6.00 -21.77 -22.45
CA GLN A 18 5.97 -23.23 -22.52
C GLN A 18 4.58 -23.78 -22.19
N VAL A 19 3.87 -23.12 -21.28
CA VAL A 19 2.53 -23.52 -20.86
C VAL A 19 1.74 -22.27 -20.51
N CYS A 20 0.46 -22.29 -20.84
CA CYS A 20 -0.50 -21.33 -20.34
C CYS A 20 -1.56 -22.07 -19.53
N ASP A 21 -1.92 -21.49 -18.39
CA ASP A 21 -3.11 -21.85 -17.61
C ASP A 21 -4.15 -20.74 -17.86
N VAL A 22 -5.31 -21.10 -18.41
CA VAL A 22 -6.44 -20.17 -18.58
C VAL A 22 -7.68 -20.78 -17.95
N ASP A 23 -8.21 -20.11 -16.93
CA ASP A 23 -9.39 -20.55 -16.18
C ASP A 23 -9.27 -22.00 -15.66
N ASP A 24 -8.11 -22.32 -15.06
CA ASP A 24 -7.76 -23.63 -14.48
C ASP A 24 -7.63 -24.75 -15.52
N VAL A 25 -7.27 -24.38 -16.75
CA VAL A 25 -7.05 -25.30 -17.87
C VAL A 25 -5.71 -25.03 -18.54
N ASP A 26 -4.82 -26.01 -18.43
CA ASP A 26 -3.52 -25.99 -19.07
C ASP A 26 -3.61 -26.24 -20.58
N TYR A 27 -2.86 -25.48 -21.37
CA TYR A 27 -2.61 -25.78 -22.77
C TYR A 27 -1.22 -25.33 -23.23
N GLN A 28 -0.78 -25.96 -24.32
CA GLN A 28 0.42 -25.57 -25.03
C GLN A 28 0.10 -24.34 -25.91
N PRO A 29 0.74 -23.19 -25.65
CA PRO A 29 0.41 -21.94 -26.31
C PRO A 29 0.68 -22.01 -27.82
N LYS A 30 -0.18 -21.33 -28.58
CA LYS A 30 -0.02 -21.12 -30.03
C LYS A 30 0.46 -19.69 -30.30
N GLU A 31 0.53 -19.32 -31.59
CA GLU A 31 0.59 -17.91 -31.97
C GLU A 31 -0.53 -17.12 -31.26
N ARG A 32 -0.22 -15.90 -30.79
CA ARG A 32 -1.15 -14.99 -30.08
C ARG A 32 -1.58 -15.42 -28.66
N TRP A 33 -0.70 -16.06 -27.90
CA TRP A 33 -0.94 -16.41 -26.49
C TRP A 33 -1.42 -15.23 -25.63
N VAL A 34 -0.94 -13.99 -25.89
CA VAL A 34 -1.39 -12.78 -25.15
C VAL A 34 -2.90 -12.55 -25.31
N ASP A 35 -3.46 -12.75 -26.51
CA ASP A 35 -4.90 -12.55 -26.75
C ASP A 35 -5.73 -13.54 -25.93
N GLN A 36 -5.23 -14.77 -25.76
CA GLN A 36 -5.90 -15.80 -24.97
C GLN A 36 -5.91 -15.44 -23.49
N LEU A 37 -4.78 -14.94 -22.95
CA LEU A 37 -4.72 -14.43 -21.59
C LEU A 37 -5.71 -13.28 -21.37
N LEU A 38 -5.84 -12.37 -22.35
CA LEU A 38 -6.78 -11.25 -22.26
C LEU A 38 -8.27 -11.70 -22.31
N GLN A 39 -8.54 -12.83 -22.96
CA GLN A 39 -9.90 -13.38 -23.14
C GLN A 39 -10.38 -14.27 -21.98
N CYS A 40 -9.54 -14.59 -20.99
CA CYS A 40 -9.91 -15.43 -19.84
C CYS A 40 -11.15 -14.90 -19.10
N LYS A 41 -11.86 -15.75 -18.35
CA LYS A 41 -13.03 -15.32 -17.56
C LYS A 41 -12.61 -14.83 -16.17
N SER A 42 -11.68 -15.55 -15.54
CA SER A 42 -11.25 -15.33 -14.17
C SER A 42 -9.77 -14.96 -14.12
N SER A 43 -8.91 -15.87 -14.55
CA SER A 43 -7.46 -15.72 -14.47
C SER A 43 -6.76 -16.45 -15.59
N ALA A 44 -5.59 -15.93 -15.96
CA ALA A 44 -4.72 -16.60 -16.90
C ALA A 44 -3.27 -16.33 -16.59
N PHE A 45 -2.42 -17.33 -16.76
CA PHE A 45 -0.99 -17.25 -16.54
C PHE A 45 -0.25 -17.91 -17.71
N ALA A 46 0.84 -17.29 -18.13
CA ALA A 46 1.81 -17.83 -19.06
C ALA A 46 3.11 -18.08 -18.31
N PHE A 47 3.70 -19.26 -18.53
CA PHE A 47 4.92 -19.69 -17.85
C PHE A 47 6.01 -20.07 -18.85
N TRP A 48 7.24 -19.72 -18.51
CA TRP A 48 8.46 -20.07 -19.25
C TRP A 48 9.27 -21.12 -18.47
N PRO A 49 10.37 -21.67 -19.04
CA PRO A 49 11.06 -22.81 -18.44
C PRO A 49 11.33 -22.68 -16.95
N ASN A 50 11.08 -23.79 -16.23
CA ASN A 50 11.23 -23.93 -14.78
C ASN A 50 10.33 -23.01 -13.94
N TYR A 51 9.24 -22.47 -14.50
CA TYR A 51 8.30 -21.56 -13.82
C TYR A 51 8.95 -20.30 -13.22
N ARG A 52 10.20 -20.01 -13.61
CA ARG A 52 10.95 -18.85 -13.09
C ARG A 52 10.47 -17.54 -13.68
N LYS A 53 9.90 -17.56 -14.88
CA LYS A 53 9.26 -16.39 -15.48
C LYS A 53 7.79 -16.65 -15.70
N GLN A 54 6.99 -15.66 -15.36
CA GLN A 54 5.54 -15.73 -15.52
C GLN A 54 4.97 -14.38 -15.91
N LEU A 55 3.89 -14.42 -16.69
CA LEU A 55 3.08 -13.26 -16.96
C LEU A 55 1.61 -13.67 -16.81
N GLY A 56 0.85 -12.94 -16.01
CA GLY A 56 -0.52 -13.34 -15.73
C GLY A 56 -1.46 -12.18 -15.47
N ILE A 57 -2.75 -12.49 -15.47
CA ILE A 57 -3.84 -11.58 -15.18
C ILE A 57 -4.85 -12.26 -14.26
N THR A 58 -5.40 -11.50 -13.32
CA THR A 58 -6.55 -11.89 -12.51
C THR A 58 -7.63 -10.82 -12.66
N LYS A 59 -8.72 -11.13 -13.38
CA LYS A 59 -9.76 -10.16 -13.75
C LYS A 59 -10.54 -9.64 -12.55
N ARG A 60 -10.82 -10.50 -11.56
CA ARG A 60 -11.57 -10.09 -10.34
C ARG A 60 -10.87 -8.96 -9.56
N SER A 61 -9.55 -8.88 -9.64
CA SER A 61 -8.74 -7.89 -8.93
C SER A 61 -8.10 -6.83 -9.82
N ASP A 62 -8.36 -6.85 -11.14
CA ASP A 62 -7.66 -6.04 -12.13
C ASP A 62 -6.12 -6.13 -12.03
N LEU A 63 -5.62 -7.28 -11.57
CA LEU A 63 -4.22 -7.50 -11.26
C LEU A 63 -3.47 -8.06 -12.48
N VAL A 64 -2.26 -7.56 -12.71
CA VAL A 64 -1.28 -8.17 -13.62
C VAL A 64 -0.08 -8.64 -12.81
N THR A 65 0.28 -9.91 -12.98
CA THR A 65 1.44 -10.53 -12.34
C THR A 65 2.58 -10.62 -13.33
N ILE A 66 3.76 -10.16 -12.93
CA ILE A 66 4.99 -10.24 -13.73
C ILE A 66 6.06 -10.89 -12.85
N GLY A 67 6.54 -12.07 -13.22
CA GLY A 67 7.67 -12.75 -12.59
C GLY A 67 8.87 -12.74 -13.53
N VAL A 68 9.90 -11.99 -13.16
CA VAL A 68 11.21 -11.91 -13.85
C VAL A 68 12.30 -11.70 -12.79
N PRO A 69 12.58 -12.72 -11.96
CA PRO A 69 13.35 -12.56 -10.71
C PRO A 69 14.74 -11.94 -10.93
N GLU A 70 15.40 -12.23 -12.05
CA GLU A 70 16.75 -11.73 -12.34
C GLU A 70 16.78 -10.26 -12.80
N GLU A 71 15.64 -9.67 -13.19
CA GLU A 71 15.59 -8.31 -13.77
C GLU A 71 15.15 -7.22 -12.78
N ILE A 72 14.48 -7.61 -11.69
CA ILE A 72 13.83 -6.70 -10.72
C ILE A 72 14.56 -6.81 -9.37
N MET A 73 15.89 -6.61 -9.41
CA MET A 73 16.79 -6.77 -8.26
C MET A 73 17.43 -5.45 -7.79
N SER A 74 17.05 -4.32 -8.40
CA SER A 74 17.51 -2.99 -7.98
C SER A 74 16.40 -1.95 -8.18
N PRO A 75 16.41 -0.82 -7.45
CA PRO A 75 15.49 0.27 -7.72
C PRO A 75 15.59 0.74 -9.16
N GLN A 76 16.80 0.94 -9.69
CA GLN A 76 17.02 1.48 -11.04
C GLN A 76 16.45 0.55 -12.12
N SER A 77 16.77 -0.75 -12.08
CA SER A 77 16.26 -1.71 -13.07
C SER A 77 14.74 -1.81 -12.99
N THR A 78 14.19 -1.84 -11.78
CA THR A 78 12.75 -1.92 -11.54
C THR A 78 12.02 -0.69 -12.04
N LEU A 79 12.54 0.50 -11.75
CA LEU A 79 11.92 1.75 -12.16
C LEU A 79 11.91 1.91 -13.68
N SER A 80 12.98 1.51 -14.37
CA SER A 80 13.02 1.54 -15.84
C SER A 80 11.94 0.64 -16.47
N ARG A 81 11.60 -0.47 -15.81
CA ARG A 81 10.54 -1.40 -16.23
C ARG A 81 9.14 -0.89 -15.88
N LEU A 82 8.98 -0.25 -14.72
CA LEU A 82 7.69 0.27 -14.25
C LEU A 82 7.28 1.57 -14.94
N GLU A 83 8.22 2.41 -15.37
CA GLU A 83 7.95 3.70 -16.02
C GLU A 83 6.95 3.64 -17.21
N PRO A 84 7.07 2.71 -18.17
CA PRO A 84 6.15 2.63 -19.31
C PRO A 84 4.79 2.01 -18.96
N LEU A 85 4.65 1.33 -17.83
CA LEU A 85 3.44 0.59 -17.49
C LEU A 85 2.38 1.51 -16.87
N PRO A 86 1.11 1.51 -17.33
CA PRO A 86 0.04 2.30 -16.72
C PRO A 86 -0.55 1.59 -15.49
N PHE A 87 0.20 1.58 -14.38
CA PHE A 87 -0.26 1.03 -13.10
C PHE A 87 -0.63 2.14 -12.11
N GLU A 88 -1.44 1.80 -11.11
CA GLU A 88 -1.74 2.66 -9.96
C GLU A 88 -0.99 2.18 -8.71
N ILE A 89 -0.94 0.87 -8.50
CA ILE A 89 -0.29 0.24 -7.34
C ILE A 89 0.55 -0.94 -7.84
N CYS A 90 1.75 -1.07 -7.32
CA CYS A 90 2.67 -2.16 -7.62
C CYS A 90 3.27 -2.69 -6.31
N ALA A 91 3.24 -4.00 -6.11
CA ALA A 91 4.00 -4.69 -5.07
C ALA A 91 5.15 -5.44 -5.73
N LEU A 92 6.32 -5.46 -5.08
CA LEU A 92 7.49 -6.21 -5.54
C LEU A 92 7.72 -7.40 -4.62
N GLY A 93 8.07 -8.55 -5.22
CA GLY A 93 8.31 -9.79 -4.50
C GLY A 93 9.57 -9.75 -3.64
N ALA A 94 9.71 -10.73 -2.75
CA ALA A 94 10.87 -10.85 -1.88
C ALA A 94 12.09 -11.30 -2.70
N VAL A 95 13.26 -10.75 -2.37
CA VAL A 95 14.56 -11.26 -2.90
C VAL A 95 14.83 -12.67 -2.36
N PHE A 96 14.44 -12.92 -1.11
CA PHE A 96 14.62 -14.19 -0.39
C PHE A 96 13.29 -14.92 -0.22
N PHE A 97 12.56 -15.13 -1.33
CA PHE A 97 11.19 -15.66 -1.30
C PHE A 97 11.09 -17.03 -0.63
N ASP A 98 11.97 -17.96 -1.02
CA ASP A 98 11.96 -19.33 -0.53
C ASP A 98 12.36 -19.39 0.95
N GLU A 99 13.36 -18.61 1.36
CA GLU A 99 13.84 -18.55 2.75
C GLU A 99 12.80 -17.93 3.68
N TRP A 100 12.14 -16.85 3.26
CA TRP A 100 11.09 -16.22 4.05
C TRP A 100 9.85 -17.10 4.19
N ILE A 101 9.54 -17.93 3.18
CA ILE A 101 8.50 -18.95 3.28
C ILE A 101 8.92 -20.06 4.24
N ALA A 102 10.13 -20.59 4.10
CA ALA A 102 10.63 -21.67 4.94
C ALA A 102 10.71 -21.27 6.43
N ALA A 103 11.03 -20.00 6.71
CA ALA A 103 11.08 -19.44 8.06
C ALA A 103 9.71 -19.06 8.65
N ASP A 104 8.62 -19.22 7.88
CA ASP A 104 7.25 -18.82 8.26
C ASP A 104 7.15 -17.37 8.75
N TYR A 105 7.87 -16.47 8.08
CA TYR A 105 7.81 -15.06 8.43
C TYR A 105 6.43 -14.47 8.11
N ARG A 106 5.96 -13.61 9.03
CA ARG A 106 4.72 -12.86 8.84
C ARG A 106 4.90 -11.89 7.68
N ARG A 107 3.96 -11.91 6.74
CA ARG A 107 4.04 -11.12 5.51
C ARG A 107 2.74 -10.38 5.31
N TRP A 108 2.85 -9.14 4.86
CA TRP A 108 1.72 -8.27 4.54
C TRP A 108 1.75 -7.93 3.06
N GLY A 109 0.63 -7.49 2.50
CA GLY A 109 0.56 -7.02 1.12
C GLY A 109 -0.67 -6.16 0.90
N PHE A 110 -0.98 -5.85 -0.35
CA PHE A 110 -2.13 -5.02 -0.71
C PHE A 110 -3.46 -5.79 -0.82
N SER A 111 -3.47 -7.09 -0.48
CA SER A 111 -4.61 -8.00 -0.67
C SER A 111 -5.08 -8.05 -2.13
N ARG A 112 -6.33 -8.46 -2.41
CA ARG A 112 -6.87 -8.63 -3.79
C ARG A 112 -5.93 -9.44 -4.70
N SER A 113 -5.40 -10.54 -4.18
CA SER A 113 -4.45 -11.42 -4.89
C SER A 113 -3.08 -10.81 -5.19
N HIS A 114 -2.76 -9.61 -4.70
CA HIS A 114 -1.37 -9.14 -4.71
C HIS A 114 -0.48 -10.13 -3.95
N ILE A 115 0.73 -10.28 -4.45
CA ILE A 115 1.83 -10.87 -3.69
C ILE A 115 2.03 -10.10 -2.38
N SER A 116 2.59 -10.78 -1.39
CA SER A 116 3.09 -10.11 -0.20
C SER A 116 4.22 -9.15 -0.57
N HIS A 117 4.35 -8.08 0.21
CA HIS A 117 5.46 -7.13 0.15
C HIS A 117 6.78 -7.87 0.31
N GLY A 118 7.66 -7.64 -0.66
CA GLY A 118 9.05 -8.03 -0.63
C GLY A 118 9.93 -6.84 -0.35
N TRP A 119 10.79 -6.50 -1.30
CA TRP A 119 11.77 -5.43 -1.07
C TRP A 119 11.24 -4.02 -1.36
N GLY A 120 10.09 -3.88 -2.02
CA GLY A 120 9.49 -2.57 -2.27
C GLY A 120 8.06 -2.58 -2.80
N CYS A 121 7.51 -1.38 -2.98
CA CYS A 121 6.23 -1.14 -3.64
C CYS A 121 6.22 0.22 -4.33
N ALA A 122 5.22 0.49 -5.16
CA ALA A 122 5.05 1.79 -5.79
C ALA A 122 3.58 2.19 -5.92
N PHE A 123 3.34 3.50 -5.85
CA PHE A 123 2.06 4.16 -6.04
C PHE A 123 2.17 5.16 -7.17
N ARG A 124 1.13 5.28 -8.00
CA ARG A 124 1.07 6.26 -9.08
C ARG A 124 -0.33 6.84 -9.24
N GLY A 125 -0.42 8.17 -9.38
CA GLY A 125 -1.70 8.85 -9.61
C GLY A 125 -2.74 8.47 -8.56
N ALA A 126 -3.90 7.98 -9.00
CA ALA A 126 -5.00 7.51 -8.15
C ALA A 126 -4.63 6.36 -7.19
N GLY A 127 -3.51 5.65 -7.44
CA GLY A 127 -2.99 4.68 -6.48
C GLY A 127 -2.65 5.29 -5.13
N HIS A 128 -2.27 6.57 -5.08
CA HIS A 128 -2.04 7.29 -3.82
C HIS A 128 -3.33 7.47 -3.00
N ASP A 129 -4.51 7.44 -3.63
CA ASP A 129 -5.78 7.56 -2.92
C ASP A 129 -6.08 6.31 -2.08
N ARG A 130 -5.28 5.24 -2.20
CA ARG A 130 -5.31 4.09 -1.30
C ARG A 130 -4.55 4.29 -0.01
N LEU A 131 -3.97 5.46 0.20
CA LEU A 131 -3.29 5.77 1.44
C LEU A 131 -4.18 6.66 2.29
N VAL A 132 -4.11 6.48 3.61
CA VAL A 132 -4.77 7.35 4.60
C VAL A 132 -4.40 8.82 4.41
N SER A 133 -3.18 9.08 3.97
CA SER A 133 -2.74 10.36 3.43
C SER A 133 -1.43 10.20 2.66
N ARG A 134 -1.04 11.24 1.91
CA ARG A 134 0.30 11.31 1.32
C ARG A 134 1.41 11.54 2.35
N ARG A 135 1.09 12.16 3.50
CA ARG A 135 2.05 12.35 4.62
C ARG A 135 2.56 11.01 5.13
N TRP A 136 1.72 9.97 5.08
CA TRP A 136 2.09 8.61 5.48
C TRP A 136 3.41 8.16 4.87
N LEU A 137 3.63 8.49 3.60
CA LEU A 137 4.78 8.05 2.82
C LEU A 137 6.11 8.58 3.37
N ASP A 138 6.12 9.73 4.05
CA ASP A 138 7.37 10.39 4.43
C ASP A 138 7.84 10.04 5.85
N PHE A 139 7.03 9.32 6.64
CA PHE A 139 7.28 9.05 8.07
C PHE A 139 7.37 7.56 8.41
N GLY A 140 7.70 6.72 7.44
CA GLY A 140 7.85 5.28 7.66
C GLY A 140 9.29 4.80 7.77
N PRO A 141 9.50 3.55 8.20
CA PRO A 141 10.80 2.91 8.29
C PRO A 141 11.29 2.43 6.91
N TRP A 142 11.18 3.26 5.88
CA TRP A 142 11.50 2.93 4.49
C TRP A 142 12.17 4.10 3.78
N ARG A 143 12.75 3.81 2.62
CA ARG A 143 13.25 4.82 1.69
C ARG A 143 12.17 5.21 0.70
N VAL A 144 12.06 6.51 0.41
CA VAL A 144 11.07 7.08 -0.52
C VAL A 144 11.78 7.66 -1.73
N LEU A 145 11.40 7.24 -2.93
CA LEU A 145 11.86 7.83 -4.18
C LEU A 145 10.66 8.45 -4.91
N ARG A 146 10.68 9.77 -5.08
CA ARG A 146 9.67 10.52 -5.85
C ARG A 146 10.11 10.61 -7.30
N LEU A 147 9.21 10.27 -8.21
CA LEU A 147 9.50 10.04 -9.62
C LEU A 147 8.46 10.75 -10.51
N PRO A 148 8.74 10.91 -11.82
CA PRO A 148 7.79 11.51 -12.76
C PRO A 148 6.42 10.80 -12.79
N LYS A 149 5.43 11.50 -13.39
CA LYS A 149 4.04 11.03 -13.54
C LYS A 149 3.34 10.75 -12.21
N ASP A 150 3.67 11.53 -11.18
CA ASP A 150 3.17 11.33 -9.82
C ASP A 150 3.39 9.89 -9.35
N THR A 151 4.65 9.41 -9.44
CA THR A 151 5.02 8.07 -8.99
C THR A 151 5.83 8.16 -7.71
N THR A 152 5.46 7.38 -6.70
CA THR A 152 6.25 7.20 -5.50
C THR A 152 6.66 5.75 -5.38
N PHE A 153 7.95 5.51 -5.25
CA PHE A 153 8.52 4.20 -5.00
C PHE A 153 9.00 4.11 -3.56
N ILE A 154 8.73 2.98 -2.92
CA ILE A 154 9.08 2.68 -1.54
C ILE A 154 9.97 1.45 -1.52
N GLN A 155 11.12 1.57 -0.87
CA GLN A 155 12.05 0.47 -0.62
C GLN A 155 12.02 0.12 0.86
N PHE A 156 11.80 -1.15 1.20
CA PHE A 156 11.60 -1.60 2.57
C PHE A 156 12.88 -2.00 3.29
N HIS A 157 13.92 -2.42 2.56
CA HIS A 157 15.23 -2.72 3.13
C HIS A 157 16.35 -2.43 2.13
N ASP A 158 17.58 -2.35 2.63
CA ASP A 158 18.80 -2.26 1.85
C ASP A 158 19.01 -3.56 1.07
N LEU A 159 19.12 -3.44 -0.26
CA LEU A 159 19.34 -4.58 -1.15
C LEU A 159 20.78 -5.12 -1.12
N ALA A 160 21.70 -4.43 -0.43
CA ALA A 160 23.03 -4.94 -0.14
C ALA A 160 23.04 -5.99 0.98
N ILE A 161 21.95 -6.13 1.74
CA ILE A 161 21.82 -7.18 2.77
C ILE A 161 21.72 -8.54 2.08
N THR A 162 22.66 -9.43 2.39
CA THR A 162 22.71 -10.80 1.86
C THR A 162 22.13 -11.85 2.80
N ASP A 163 21.92 -11.50 4.08
CA ASP A 163 21.29 -12.39 5.05
C ASP A 163 19.75 -12.25 5.01
N PRO A 164 19.00 -13.34 4.74
CA PRO A 164 17.54 -13.27 4.64
C PRO A 164 16.84 -12.78 5.92
N ALA A 165 17.38 -13.14 7.09
CA ALA A 165 16.77 -12.78 8.37
C ALA A 165 16.99 -11.29 8.66
N GLU A 166 18.19 -10.75 8.46
CA GLU A 166 18.47 -9.33 8.57
C GLU A 166 17.62 -8.49 7.60
N ALA A 167 17.47 -8.94 6.35
CA ALA A 167 16.64 -8.26 5.35
C ALA A 167 15.17 -8.21 5.79
N TYR A 168 14.64 -9.32 6.31
CA TYR A 168 13.29 -9.37 6.85
C TYR A 168 13.13 -8.48 8.08
N GLU A 169 14.08 -8.52 9.03
CA GLU A 169 14.04 -7.70 10.25
C GLU A 169 14.00 -6.21 9.93
N GLN A 170 14.71 -5.77 8.89
CA GLN A 170 14.63 -4.39 8.41
C GLN A 170 13.30 -4.08 7.70
N ALA A 171 12.80 -5.02 6.88
CA ALA A 171 11.62 -4.80 6.05
C ALA A 171 10.27 -4.89 6.80
N LYS A 172 10.17 -5.73 7.83
CA LYS A 172 8.89 -6.14 8.45
C LYS A 172 8.05 -4.96 8.95
N ALA A 173 8.68 -3.94 9.53
CA ALA A 173 7.98 -2.78 10.04
C ALA A 173 7.36 -1.96 8.89
N GLY A 174 8.08 -1.86 7.77
CA GLY A 174 7.58 -1.24 6.55
C GLY A 174 6.47 -2.06 5.90
N HIS A 175 6.59 -3.38 5.86
CA HIS A 175 5.54 -4.26 5.36
C HIS A 175 4.24 -4.09 6.13
N GLU A 176 4.30 -4.08 7.46
CA GLU A 176 3.12 -3.93 8.29
C GLU A 176 2.49 -2.54 8.11
N ARG A 177 3.29 -1.48 8.15
CA ARG A 177 2.80 -0.09 8.01
C ARG A 177 2.31 0.25 6.58
N MET A 178 2.77 -0.46 5.56
CA MET A 178 2.36 -0.27 4.15
C MET A 178 1.45 -1.38 3.62
N GLY A 179 1.05 -2.33 4.47
CA GLY A 179 0.25 -3.48 4.07
C GLY A 179 -1.15 -3.46 4.66
N ASN A 180 -1.90 -4.53 4.40
CA ASN A 180 -3.14 -4.85 5.08
C ASN A 180 -2.86 -5.17 6.57
N SER A 181 -2.78 -4.13 7.39
CA SER A 181 -2.66 -4.21 8.85
C SER A 181 -3.50 -3.12 9.51
N ALA A 182 -3.97 -3.38 10.73
CA ALA A 182 -4.68 -2.41 11.56
C ALA A 182 -3.85 -1.15 11.87
N ILE A 183 -2.53 -1.26 11.87
CA ILE A 183 -1.61 -0.13 12.10
C ILE A 183 -1.18 0.57 10.82
N GLY A 184 -1.50 -0.01 9.66
CA GLY A 184 -1.03 0.46 8.36
C GLY A 184 -1.75 1.71 7.88
N GLY A 185 -1.14 2.35 6.87
CA GLY A 185 -1.72 3.48 6.15
C GLY A 185 -2.38 3.10 4.83
N TYR A 186 -2.41 1.81 4.47
CA TYR A 186 -3.05 1.32 3.26
C TYR A 186 -4.53 1.03 3.52
N ILE A 187 -5.41 1.71 2.78
CA ILE A 187 -6.86 1.54 2.81
C ILE A 187 -7.25 0.42 1.85
N GLN A 188 -7.87 -0.61 2.42
CA GLN A 188 -8.27 -1.81 1.68
C GLN A 188 -9.56 -1.60 0.87
N TRP A 189 -9.74 -2.43 -0.15
CA TRP A 189 -10.92 -2.38 -1.03
C TRP A 189 -12.23 -2.77 -0.34
N HIS A 190 -12.18 -3.65 0.66
CA HIS A 190 -13.34 -3.98 1.50
C HIS A 190 -13.48 -2.99 2.65
N ILE A 191 -13.59 -1.72 2.29
CA ILE A 191 -13.75 -0.63 3.25
C ILE A 191 -15.03 -0.82 4.08
N ASP A 192 -16.08 -1.42 3.50
CA ASP A 192 -17.39 -1.59 4.15
C ASP A 192 -17.30 -2.37 5.47
N SER A 193 -16.49 -3.43 5.54
CA SER A 193 -16.26 -4.16 6.79
C SER A 193 -15.43 -3.37 7.80
N LEU A 194 -14.58 -2.43 7.33
CA LEU A 194 -13.88 -1.48 8.20
C LEU A 194 -14.85 -0.40 8.72
N LEU A 195 -15.88 -0.06 7.95
CA LEU A 195 -16.86 0.97 8.32
C LEU A 195 -17.86 0.52 9.39
N GLU A 196 -18.06 -0.79 9.61
CA GLU A 196 -18.89 -1.30 10.72
C GLU A 196 -18.41 -0.80 12.10
N HIS A 197 -17.13 -0.47 12.21
CA HIS A 197 -16.51 0.11 13.41
C HIS A 197 -16.22 1.61 13.29
N ALA A 198 -16.41 2.21 12.12
CA ALA A 198 -16.27 3.65 11.91
C ALA A 198 -17.54 4.40 12.34
N GLY A 199 -17.45 5.71 12.56
CA GLY A 199 -18.66 6.53 12.74
C GLY A 199 -19.23 6.58 14.16
N GLN A 200 -18.55 6.01 15.15
CA GLN A 200 -18.93 6.17 16.56
C GLN A 200 -18.58 7.59 17.05
N GLY A 201 -19.43 8.56 16.72
CA GLY A 201 -19.21 9.97 17.04
C GLY A 201 -20.42 10.85 16.76
N LEU A 202 -20.30 12.11 17.14
CA LEU A 202 -21.30 13.14 16.90
C LEU A 202 -21.07 13.75 15.51
N TYR A 203 -21.96 13.45 14.57
CA TYR A 203 -21.92 14.01 13.22
C TYR A 203 -22.63 15.37 13.15
N SER A 204 -21.95 16.36 12.56
CA SER A 204 -22.49 17.68 12.23
C SER A 204 -22.72 17.75 10.72
N PRO A 205 -23.99 17.74 10.24
CA PRO A 205 -24.30 17.81 8.80
C PRO A 205 -23.79 19.07 8.11
N ASP A 206 -23.93 20.22 8.77
CA ASP A 206 -23.55 21.53 8.20
C ASP A 206 -22.03 21.62 7.96
N GLU A 207 -21.25 20.97 8.81
CA GLU A 207 -19.79 20.94 8.74
C GLU A 207 -19.23 19.71 8.01
N LYS A 208 -20.09 18.73 7.70
CA LYS A 208 -19.73 17.38 7.23
C LYS A 208 -18.61 16.76 8.07
N LEU A 209 -18.71 16.95 9.38
CA LEU A 209 -17.68 16.63 10.36
C LEU A 209 -18.19 15.58 11.34
N LEU A 210 -17.43 14.48 11.47
CA LEU A 210 -17.62 13.49 12.53
C LEU A 210 -16.70 13.82 13.71
N ARG A 211 -17.28 14.04 14.90
CA ARG A 211 -16.52 14.26 16.15
C ARG A 211 -16.52 13.00 17.01
N VAL A 212 -15.34 12.45 17.28
CA VAL A 212 -15.13 11.31 18.17
C VAL A 212 -14.59 11.85 19.50
N VAL A 213 -15.36 11.71 20.58
CA VAL A 213 -14.95 12.18 21.91
C VAL A 213 -14.14 11.09 22.61
N VAL A 214 -12.94 11.44 23.06
CA VAL A 214 -12.02 10.53 23.76
C VAL A 214 -11.96 10.93 25.23
N GLY A 215 -12.43 10.03 26.10
CA GLY A 215 -12.40 10.19 27.55
C GLY A 215 -11.00 10.07 28.15
N PHE A 216 -10.87 10.46 29.41
CA PHE A 216 -9.59 10.47 30.13
C PHE A 216 -8.94 9.09 30.19
N GLY A 217 -7.67 8.99 29.79
CA GLY A 217 -6.89 7.75 29.81
C GLY A 217 -7.31 6.70 28.78
N ASN A 218 -8.21 7.05 27.85
CA ASN A 218 -8.61 6.14 26.77
C ASN A 218 -7.62 6.20 25.62
N GLU A 219 -7.13 5.03 25.21
CA GLU A 219 -6.33 4.87 24.00
C GLU A 219 -7.24 4.78 22.77
N VAL A 220 -6.92 5.55 21.72
CA VAL A 220 -7.56 5.41 20.41
C VAL A 220 -6.80 4.36 19.62
N LYS A 221 -7.49 3.29 19.22
CA LYS A 221 -6.84 2.19 18.50
C LYS A 221 -6.44 2.62 17.08
N GLN A 222 -5.30 2.14 16.62
CA GLN A 222 -4.83 2.37 15.25
C GLN A 222 -5.85 1.91 14.19
N SER A 223 -6.54 0.80 14.44
CA SER A 223 -7.62 0.30 13.57
C SER A 223 -8.77 1.31 13.45
N GLU A 224 -9.16 1.95 14.55
CA GLU A 224 -10.24 2.95 14.56
C GLU A 224 -9.84 4.19 13.76
N MET A 225 -8.59 4.64 13.93
CA MET A 225 -8.06 5.74 13.13
C MET A 225 -8.02 5.38 11.65
N LEU A 226 -7.58 4.17 11.29
CA LEU A 226 -7.57 3.68 9.91
C LEU A 226 -9.00 3.67 9.33
N CYS A 227 -9.98 3.13 10.07
CA CYS A 227 -11.38 3.09 9.65
C CYS A 227 -11.96 4.50 9.42
N ASN A 228 -11.68 5.45 10.33
CA ASN A 228 -12.15 6.82 10.20
C ASN A 228 -11.45 7.59 9.06
N ALA A 229 -10.17 7.33 8.81
CA ALA A 229 -9.48 7.87 7.63
C ALA A 229 -10.08 7.30 6.33
N ALA A 230 -10.41 6.01 6.34
CA ALA A 230 -11.03 5.30 5.23
C ALA A 230 -12.45 5.82 4.95
N LEU A 231 -13.26 6.12 5.99
CA LEU A 231 -14.60 6.71 5.84
C LEU A 231 -14.60 7.99 5.00
N ARG A 232 -13.58 8.83 5.20
CA ARG A 232 -13.40 10.07 4.45
C ARG A 232 -13.11 9.82 2.96
N LEU A 233 -12.35 8.77 2.64
CA LEU A 233 -12.12 8.34 1.26
C LEU A 233 -13.39 7.74 0.64
N HIS A 234 -14.06 6.84 1.37
CA HIS A 234 -15.26 6.15 0.90
C HIS A 234 -16.33 7.15 0.42
N HIS A 235 -16.64 8.16 1.23
CA HIS A 235 -17.65 9.16 0.90
C HIS A 235 -17.25 10.12 -0.24
N ARG A 236 -15.96 10.21 -0.60
CA ARG A 236 -15.52 10.91 -1.81
C ARG A 236 -15.79 10.08 -3.08
N THR A 237 -15.62 8.76 -2.99
CA THR A 237 -15.73 7.84 -4.15
C THR A 237 -17.12 7.27 -4.34
N ALA A 238 -17.93 7.19 -3.28
CA ALA A 238 -19.30 6.72 -3.27
C ALA A 238 -20.15 7.71 -2.45
N PRO A 239 -20.73 8.75 -3.09
CA PRO A 239 -21.47 9.78 -2.37
C PRO A 239 -22.65 9.18 -1.58
N SER A 240 -22.67 9.39 -0.26
CA SER A 240 -23.76 9.01 0.61
C SER A 240 -24.67 10.20 0.91
N SER A 241 -25.86 9.95 1.47
CA SER A 241 -26.74 11.01 1.97
C SER A 241 -26.20 11.72 3.22
N THR A 242 -25.17 11.17 3.88
CA THR A 242 -24.50 11.72 5.07
C THR A 242 -22.98 11.75 4.85
N PRO A 243 -22.48 12.64 3.98
CA PRO A 243 -21.07 12.69 3.61
C PRO A 243 -20.19 13.13 4.78
N VAL A 244 -19.09 12.43 5.00
CA VAL A 244 -18.08 12.76 6.02
C VAL A 244 -16.84 13.25 5.30
N GLU A 245 -16.57 14.54 5.39
CA GLU A 245 -15.40 15.18 4.76
C GLU A 245 -14.24 15.35 5.73
N ARG A 246 -14.53 15.42 7.03
CA ARG A 246 -13.55 15.60 8.11
C ARG A 246 -13.92 14.71 9.29
N VAL A 247 -12.90 14.23 10.01
CA VAL A 247 -13.06 13.55 11.29
C VAL A 247 -12.17 14.23 12.32
N ALA A 248 -12.73 14.57 13.47
CA ALA A 248 -12.04 15.18 14.58
C ALA A 248 -12.08 14.26 15.80
N TYR A 249 -10.91 14.00 16.38
CA TYR A 249 -10.79 13.39 17.70
C TYR A 249 -10.69 14.52 18.74
N VAL A 250 -11.64 14.55 19.67
CA VAL A 250 -11.74 15.54 20.74
C VAL A 250 -11.40 14.88 22.05
N PHE A 251 -10.18 15.10 22.51
CA PHE A 251 -9.68 14.59 23.78
C PHE A 251 -10.07 15.52 24.93
N VAL A 252 -10.46 14.94 26.07
CA VAL A 252 -10.70 15.70 27.31
C VAL A 252 -9.43 15.98 28.11
N ASP A 253 -8.31 15.35 27.70
CA ASP A 253 -6.99 15.49 28.32
C ASP A 253 -5.93 15.84 27.25
N GLU A 254 -5.13 16.87 27.52
CA GLU A 254 -4.10 17.33 26.57
C GLU A 254 -2.92 16.35 26.44
N PRO A 255 -2.35 15.77 27.51
CA PRO A 255 -1.38 14.69 27.41
C PRO A 255 -1.83 13.56 26.49
N ASP A 256 -3.07 13.06 26.64
CA ASP A 256 -3.62 12.03 25.77
C ASP A 256 -3.67 12.49 24.30
N ALA A 257 -4.16 13.71 24.05
CA ALA A 257 -4.19 14.27 22.70
C ALA A 257 -2.79 14.34 22.05
N ARG A 258 -1.79 14.79 22.82
CA ARG A 258 -0.40 14.89 22.37
C ARG A 258 0.23 13.53 22.09
N ALA A 259 -0.12 12.50 22.87
CA ALA A 259 0.34 11.13 22.63
C ALA A 259 -0.17 10.57 21.29
N HIS A 260 -1.35 10.99 20.83
CA HIS A 260 -1.96 10.55 19.58
C HIS A 260 -1.74 11.49 18.38
N LEU A 261 -1.24 12.71 18.63
CA LEU A 261 -1.15 13.79 17.64
C LEU A 261 -0.46 13.36 16.34
N HIS A 262 0.67 12.66 16.45
CA HIS A 262 1.42 12.24 15.27
C HIS A 262 0.64 11.26 14.38
N GLU A 263 0.08 10.20 14.98
CA GLU A 263 -0.63 9.15 14.23
C GLU A 263 -1.96 9.65 13.65
N LEU A 264 -2.64 10.59 14.32
CA LEU A 264 -3.81 11.29 13.77
C LEU A 264 -3.42 12.20 12.60
N TRP A 265 -2.36 12.99 12.76
CA TRP A 265 -1.87 13.89 11.72
C TRP A 265 -1.44 13.16 10.45
N LEU A 266 -0.78 12.01 10.59
CA LEU A 266 -0.40 11.14 9.47
C LEU A 266 -1.61 10.61 8.68
N ARG A 267 -2.78 10.53 9.31
CA ARG A 267 -4.04 10.04 8.71
C ARG A 267 -4.99 11.16 8.28
N GLU A 268 -4.55 12.42 8.36
CA GLU A 268 -5.38 13.61 8.14
C GLU A 268 -6.65 13.63 9.00
N LEU A 269 -6.53 13.15 10.24
CA LEU A 269 -7.56 13.21 11.27
C LEU A 269 -7.26 14.41 12.17
N GLU A 270 -8.26 15.24 12.46
CA GLU A 270 -8.05 16.44 13.27
C GLU A 270 -7.86 16.04 14.75
N CYS A 271 -6.92 16.70 15.44
CA CYS A 271 -6.63 16.45 16.85
C CYS A 271 -7.02 17.68 17.66
N TRP A 272 -7.99 17.52 18.56
CA TRP A 272 -8.56 18.60 19.37
C TRP A 272 -8.47 18.26 20.85
N VAL A 273 -8.33 19.30 21.68
CA VAL A 273 -8.48 19.23 23.14
C VAL A 273 -9.65 20.08 23.57
N ALA A 274 -10.51 19.53 24.42
CA ALA A 274 -11.55 20.25 25.13
C ALA A 274 -11.16 20.35 26.60
N ASP A 275 -10.65 21.50 27.03
CA ASP A 275 -10.21 21.78 28.39
C ASP A 275 -10.89 23.05 28.96
N ASP A 276 -10.45 23.51 30.13
CA ASP A 276 -10.96 24.72 30.79
C ASP A 276 -10.79 26.00 29.94
N LYS A 277 -9.93 25.99 28.92
CA LYS A 277 -9.71 27.10 27.98
C LYS A 277 -10.60 27.00 26.74
N GLY A 278 -11.45 25.97 26.68
CA GLY A 278 -12.34 25.69 25.57
C GLY A 278 -11.75 24.67 24.59
N LEU A 279 -12.31 24.67 23.38
CA LEU A 279 -11.95 23.73 22.33
C LEU A 279 -10.77 24.26 21.49
N ARG A 280 -9.65 23.54 21.46
CA ARG A 280 -8.42 23.94 20.75
C ARG A 280 -7.94 22.85 19.80
N ARG A 281 -7.50 23.23 18.61
CA ARG A 281 -6.99 22.31 17.58
C ARG A 281 -5.46 22.24 17.64
N LEU A 282 -4.91 21.05 17.87
CA LEU A 282 -3.47 20.84 18.06
C LEU A 282 -2.71 20.53 16.76
N ASP A 283 -3.38 20.03 15.72
CA ASP A 283 -2.73 19.59 14.48
C ASP A 283 -2.41 20.71 13.48
N LEU A 284 -2.93 21.92 13.66
CA LEU A 284 -2.75 23.04 12.70
C LEU A 284 -1.28 23.48 12.58
N ASP A 285 -0.60 23.62 13.72
CA ASP A 285 0.80 24.07 13.79
C ASP A 285 1.77 22.89 13.91
N TYR A 286 1.28 21.65 13.77
CA TYR A 286 2.09 20.45 13.89
C TYR A 286 2.79 20.14 12.56
N HIS A 287 4.09 20.46 12.50
CA HIS A 287 4.95 20.28 11.35
C HIS A 287 6.18 19.43 11.71
N PRO A 288 6.02 18.11 11.94
CA PRO A 288 7.15 17.25 12.24
C PRO A 288 8.09 17.16 11.02
N VAL A 289 9.38 17.01 11.28
CA VAL A 289 10.39 16.76 10.25
C VAL A 289 10.60 15.25 10.15
N PRO A 290 10.56 14.66 8.94
CA PRO A 290 10.91 13.26 8.76
C PRO A 290 12.28 12.91 9.33
N ASP A 291 12.37 11.82 10.09
CA ASP A 291 13.63 11.25 10.57
C ASP A 291 13.84 9.86 9.94
N PRO A 292 14.44 9.78 8.74
CA PRO A 292 14.60 8.51 8.06
C PRO A 292 15.59 7.58 8.79
N PRO A 293 15.41 6.25 8.70
CA PRO A 293 16.34 5.29 9.28
C PRO A 293 17.78 5.48 8.80
N ALA A 294 18.77 5.06 9.60
CA ALA A 294 20.19 5.22 9.28
C ALA A 294 20.59 4.58 7.93
N TRP A 295 19.98 3.45 7.57
CA TRP A 295 20.24 2.79 6.28
C TRP A 295 19.75 3.62 5.09
N VAL A 296 18.63 4.34 5.25
CA VAL A 296 18.11 5.28 4.23
C VAL A 296 19.05 6.47 4.09
N LYS A 297 19.44 7.08 5.21
CA LYS A 297 20.40 8.20 5.23
C LYS A 297 21.71 7.85 4.52
N ARG A 298 22.22 6.63 4.72
CA ARG A 298 23.42 6.12 4.03
C ARG A 298 23.22 6.02 2.52
N LEU A 299 22.05 5.56 2.06
CA LEU A 299 21.77 5.39 0.63
C LEU A 299 21.48 6.70 -0.11
N ASP A 300 20.99 7.73 0.61
CA ASP A 300 20.64 9.03 0.03
C ASP A 300 21.75 10.08 0.17
N GLY A 301 22.67 9.91 1.13
CA GLY A 301 23.81 10.80 1.38
C GLY A 301 25.14 10.30 0.79
N GLY A 302 25.11 9.24 -0.03
CA GLY A 302 26.25 8.70 -0.77
C GLY A 302 26.44 9.32 -2.15
#